data_AF-A0A2M7N4V0-F1
#
_entry.id   AF-A0A2M7N4V0-F1
#
_cell.length_a   1.000
_cell.length_b   1.000
_cell.length_c   1.000
_cell.angle_alpha   90.00
_cell.angle_beta   90.00
_cell.angle_gamma   90.00
#
_symmetry.space_group_name_H-M   'P 1'
#
loop_
_entity.id
_entity.type
_entity.pdbx_description
1 polymer ?
#
loop_
_entity_poly.entity_id
_entity_poly.type
_entity_poly.pdbx_seq_one_letter_code
_entity_poly.pdbx_strand_id
1 'polypeptide(L)' 'MKLKVLIHKDEKQGFWAEIPSLPGCLTQADTMEDLFPNIYEAVEGYLKVREEESMNNTSTQYLQKDNDYKIFEMVV' A
#
# COMPACT_ATOMS: atom_id res chain seq x y z
N MET A 1 -10.41 -10.03 4.45
CA MET A 1 -9.36 -10.56 3.55
C MET A 1 -8.01 -10.50 4.28
N LYS A 2 -7.02 -11.35 3.94
CA LYS A 2 -5.64 -11.19 4.47
C LYS A 2 -4.75 -10.55 3.41
N LEU A 3 -4.09 -9.45 3.76
CA LEU A 3 -3.17 -8.74 2.89
C LEU A 3 -1.76 -8.75 3.46
N LYS A 4 -0.78 -8.94 2.57
CA LYS A 4 0.64 -8.75 2.91
C LYS A 4 1.00 -7.32 2.60
N VAL A 5 1.62 -6.65 3.56
CA VAL A 5 2.09 -5.27 3.41
C VAL A 5 3.61 -5.26 3.58
N LEU A 6 4.29 -4.60 2.65
CA LEU A 6 5.73 -4.38 2.69
C LEU A 6 5.96 -2.97 3.20
N ILE A 7 6.60 -2.83 4.36
CA ILE A 7 7.01 -1.53 4.90
C ILE A 7 8.49 -1.33 4.61
N HIS A 8 8.79 -0.15 4.10
CA HIS A 8 10.12 0.33 3.77
C HIS A 8 10.43 1.54 4.63
N LYS A 9 11.68 1.64 5.10
CA LYS A 9 12.15 2.80 5.85
C LYS A 9 12.96 3.69 4.91
N ASP A 10 12.57 4.95 4.79
CA ASP A 10 13.36 6.00 4.14
C ASP A 10 14.09 6.78 5.25
N GLU A 11 15.42 6.75 5.25
CA GLU A 11 16.23 7.41 6.28
C GLU A 11 15.98 8.93 6.39
N LYS A 12 15.43 9.55 5.34
CA LYS A 12 15.15 11.00 5.29
C LYS A 12 13.67 11.34 5.34
N GLN A 13 12.79 10.43 4.92
CA GLN A 13 11.36 10.71 4.72
C GLN A 13 10.40 9.78 5.49
N GLY A 14 10.90 9.08 6.50
CA GLY A 14 10.07 8.25 7.39
C GLY A 14 9.87 6.83 6.87
N PHE A 15 8.62 6.45 6.67
CA PHE A 15 8.21 5.11 6.26
C PHE A 15 7.25 5.17 5.10
N TRP A 16 7.37 4.23 4.17
CA TRP A 16 6.36 4.01 3.15
C TRP A 16 5.98 2.54 3.08
N ALA A 17 4.78 2.26 2.60
CA ALA A 17 4.25 0.92 2.51
C ALA A 17 3.62 0.65 1.15
N GLU A 18 3.76 -0.58 0.68
CA GLU A 18 3.10 -1.10 -0.51
C GLU A 18 2.44 -2.45 -0.25
N ILE A 19 1.44 -2.77 -1.06
CA ILE A 19 0.66 -4.00 -0.94
C ILE A 19 0.79 -4.77 -2.25
N PRO A 20 1.60 -5.83 -2.33
CA PRO A 20 1.86 -6.54 -3.58
C PRO A 20 0.61 -7.09 -4.27
N SER A 21 -0.42 -7.45 -3.50
CA SER A 21 -1.71 -7.92 -4.03
C SER A 21 -2.65 -6.81 -4.51
N LEU A 22 -2.34 -5.54 -4.21
CA LEU A 22 -3.05 -4.34 -4.66
C LEU A 22 -2.07 -3.40 -5.37
N PRO A 23 -1.66 -3.72 -6.63
CA PRO A 23 -0.68 -2.91 -7.35
C PRO A 23 -1.10 -1.45 -7.45
N GLY A 24 -0.19 -0.54 -7.10
CA GLY A 24 -0.43 0.91 -7.05
C GLY A 24 -1.01 1.43 -5.74
N CYS A 25 -1.38 0.56 -4.79
CA CYS A 25 -1.74 0.96 -3.43
C CYS A 25 -0.47 1.21 -2.62
N LEU A 26 -0.13 2.50 -2.47
CA LEU A 26 1.07 3.01 -1.83
C LEU A 26 0.67 4.05 -0.79
N THR A 27 1.39 4.11 0.32
CA THR A 27 1.21 5.16 1.33
C THR A 27 2.52 5.47 2.05
N GLN A 28 2.60 6.64 2.68
CA GLN A 28 3.78 7.13 3.39
C GLN A 28 3.37 7.86 4.67
N ALA A 29 4.23 7.80 5.69
CA ALA A 29 4.12 8.61 6.90
C ALA A 29 5.48 8.78 7.59
N ASP A 30 5.62 9.81 8.42
CA ASP A 30 6.86 10.07 9.17
C ASP A 30 7.09 9.03 10.28
N THR A 31 6.01 8.49 10.85
CA THR A 31 6.06 7.51 11.94
C THR A 31 5.31 6.24 11.59
N MET A 32 5.67 5.13 12.25
CA MET A 32 4.93 3.87 12.13
C MET A 32 3.48 3.99 12.62
N GLU A 33 3.26 4.81 13.66
CA GLU A 33 1.94 5.03 14.27
C GLU A 33 0.98 5.70 13.27
N ASP A 34 1.49 6.63 12.47
CA ASP A 34 0.73 7.29 11.41
C ASP A 34 0.65 6.45 10.13
N LEU A 35 1.63 5.57 9.88
CA LEU A 35 1.65 4.73 8.68
C LEU A 35 0.50 3.71 8.69
N PHE A 36 0.21 3.10 9.84
CA PHE A 36 -0.85 2.10 9.95
C PHE A 36 -2.23 2.60 9.52
N PRO A 37 -2.80 3.70 10.08
CA PRO A 37 -4.09 4.20 9.64
C PRO A 37 -4.09 4.56 8.15
N ASN A 38 -3.00 5.14 7.63
CA ASN A 38 -2.89 5.44 6.20
C ASN A 38 -2.91 4.18 5.31
N ILE A 39 -2.36 3.05 5.78
CA ILE A 39 -2.44 1.76 5.08
C ILE A 39 -3.91 1.29 5.02
N TYR A 40 -4.66 1.37 6.12
CA TYR A 40 -6.06 0.96 6.14
C TYR A 40 -6.90 1.84 5.19
N GLU A 41 -6.73 3.16 5.23
CA GLU A 41 -7.43 4.08 4.34
C GLU A 41 -7.09 3.84 2.86
N ALA A 42 -5.81 3.60 2.54
CA ALA A 42 -5.37 3.32 1.17
C ALA A 42 -5.96 2.02 0.63
N VAL A 43 -6.04 0.96 1.46
CA VAL A 43 -6.70 -0.30 1.10
C VAL A 43 -8.19 -0.09 0.90
N GLU A 44 -8.86 0.59 1.83
CA GLU A 44 -10.30 0.84 1.75
C GLU A 44 -10.64 1.64 0.49
N GLY A 45 -9.89 2.70 0.21
CA GLY A 45 -10.04 3.50 -1.00
C GLY A 45 -9.80 2.70 -2.27
N TYR A 46 -8.75 1.89 -2.32
CA TYR A 46 -8.45 1.03 -3.47
C TYR A 46 -9.57 0.02 -3.74
N LEU A 47 -10.09 -0.64 -2.69
CA LEU A 47 -11.15 -1.64 -2.83
C LEU A 47 -12.48 -1.00 -3.24
N LYS A 48 -12.84 0.18 -2.69
CA LYS A 48 -14.01 0.94 -3.13
C LYS A 48 -13.92 1.29 -4.61
N VAL A 49 -12.80 1.87 -5.04
CA VAL A 49 -12.58 2.21 -6.46
C VAL A 49 -12.59 0.96 -7.32
N ARG A 50 -12.03 -0.17 -6.88
CA ARG A 50 -12.05 -1.43 -7.64
C ARG A 50 -13.45 -2.04 -7.75
N GLU A 51 -14.27 -1.93 -6.72
CA GLU A 51 -15.69 -2.31 -6.75
C GLU A 51 -16.47 -1.40 -7.72
N GLU A 52 -16.13 -0.11 -7.79
CA GLU A 52 -16.69 0.84 -8.75
C GLU A 52 -16.15 0.65 -10.19
N GLU A 53 -14.86 0.33 -10.36
CA GLU A 53 -14.16 0.10 -11.64
C GLU A 53 -14.42 -1.28 -12.23
N SER A 54 -15.03 -2.20 -11.47
CA SER A 54 -15.79 -3.32 -12.05
C SER A 54 -16.82 -2.84 -13.11
N MET A 55 -17.05 -1.53 -13.22
CA MET A 55 -17.87 -0.89 -14.26
C MET A 55 -17.06 -0.15 -15.35
N ASN A 56 -15.75 0.15 -15.21
CA ASN A 56 -14.97 0.92 -16.20
C ASN A 56 -13.44 0.60 -16.16
N ASN A 57 -12.84 0.20 -17.29
CA ASN A 57 -11.43 -0.23 -17.40
C ASN A 57 -10.45 0.93 -17.69
N THR A 58 -9.46 1.19 -16.83
CA THR A 58 -8.20 1.83 -17.27
C THR A 58 -6.98 1.28 -16.50
N SER A 59 -5.88 0.96 -17.21
CA SER A 59 -4.66 0.35 -16.65
C SER A 59 -3.44 1.27 -16.73
N THR A 60 -2.63 1.32 -15.68
CA THR A 60 -1.30 1.98 -15.67
C THR A 60 -0.27 1.10 -14.93
N GLN A 61 0.98 1.05 -15.41
CA GLN A 61 2.06 0.18 -14.92
C GLN A 61 3.33 1.00 -14.58
N TYR A 62 4.10 0.61 -13.54
CA TYR A 62 5.48 1.10 -13.25
C TYR A 62 6.40 0.01 -12.64
N LEU A 63 7.72 0.23 -12.77
CA LEU A 63 8.87 -0.69 -12.53
C LEU A 63 9.57 -0.39 -11.17
N GLN A 64 10.06 -1.42 -10.45
CA GLN A 64 10.73 -1.33 -9.12
C GLN A 64 12.26 -1.55 -9.14
N LYS A 65 12.97 -0.99 -8.13
CA LYS A 65 14.08 -1.67 -7.37
C LYS A 65 14.61 -0.85 -6.16
N ASP A 66 14.55 -1.43 -4.95
CA ASP A 66 15.68 -1.71 -4.04
C ASP A 66 15.18 -2.23 -2.67
N ASN A 67 15.92 -3.16 -2.07
CA ASN A 67 15.47 -4.06 -0.99
C ASN A 67 16.01 -3.69 0.40
N ASP A 68 15.10 -3.32 1.31
CA ASP A 68 15.18 -3.56 2.76
C ASP A 68 13.75 -3.43 3.37
N TYR A 69 12.96 -4.51 3.31
CA TYR A 69 11.54 -4.49 3.71
C TYR A 69 11.26 -5.28 5.00
N LYS A 70 10.30 -4.78 5.79
CA LYS A 70 9.63 -5.55 6.85
C LYS A 70 8.25 -5.97 6.37
N ILE A 71 7.98 -7.28 6.42
CA ILE A 71 6.69 -7.86 6.01
C ILE A 71 5.81 -8.01 7.24
N PHE A 72 4.54 -7.61 7.12
CA PHE A 72 3.51 -8.00 8.08
C PHE A 72 2.22 -8.45 7.37
N GLU A 73 1.42 -9.26 8.06
CA GLU A 73 0.09 -9.68 7.61
C GLU A 73 -0.97 -8.87 8.35
N MET A 74 -1.91 -8.29 7.60
CA MET A 74 -3.08 -7.63 8.16
C MET A 74 -4.36 -8.33 7.73
N VAL A 75 -5.34 -8.31 8.64
CA VAL A 75 -6.71 -8.69 8.33
C VAL A 75 -7.49 -7.40 8.10
N VAL A 76 -8.04 -7.29 6.88
CA VAL A 76 -8.97 -6.24 6.47
C VAL A 76 -10.39 -6.78 6.57
#